data_AF-A0A8A0RP81-F1
#
_entry.id   AF-A0A8A0RP81-F1
#
_cell.length_a   1.000
_cell.length_b   1.000
_cell.length_c   1.000
_cell.angle_alpha   90.00
_cell.angle_beta   90.00
_cell.angle_gamma   90.00
#
_symmetry.space_group_name_H-M   'P 1'
#
loop_
_entity.id
_entity.type
_entity.pdbx_description
1 polymer ?
#
loop_
_entity_poly.entity_id
_entity_poly.type
_entity_poly.pdbx_seq_one_letter_code
_entity_poly.pdbx_strand_id
1 'polypeptide(L)' 'MMTTFHIIHVVVGAWLAFINYTRMLDPSTLAWNNIILGIVVAVYNAYYLFAKGNVDVKNKS' A
#
# COMPACT_ATOMS: atom_id res chain seq x y z
N MET A 1 -14.98 -10.21 -5.16
CA MET A 1 -14.38 -10.62 -3.87
C MET A 1 -13.39 -9.52 -3.48
N MET A 2 -13.65 -8.75 -2.42
CA MET A 2 -12.74 -7.69 -1.97
C MET A 2 -11.50 -8.36 -1.37
N THR A 3 -10.38 -8.35 -2.11
CA THR A 3 -9.14 -8.96 -1.65
C THR A 3 -8.52 -8.06 -0.57
N THR A 4 -7.82 -8.66 0.38
CA THR A 4 -7.08 -7.92 1.42
C THR A 4 -6.18 -6.82 0.82
N PHE A 5 -5.64 -7.07 -0.38
CA PHE A 5 -4.89 -6.09 -1.16
C PHE A 5 -5.71 -4.83 -1.48
N HIS A 6 -6.92 -4.99 -1.97
CA HIS A 6 -7.78 -3.88 -2.37
C HIS A 6 -8.22 -3.06 -1.15
N ILE A 7 -8.50 -3.71 -0.02
CA ILE A 7 -8.84 -3.04 1.25
C ILE A 7 -7.66 -2.18 1.73
N ILE A 8 -6.44 -2.73 1.75
CA ILE A 8 -5.24 -1.98 2.17
C ILE A 8 -5.01 -0.78 1.24
N HIS A 9 -5.14 -0.96 -0.07
CA HIS A 9 -4.94 0.11 -1.04
C HIS A 9 -5.95 1.26 -0.86
N VAL A 10 -7.22 0.91 -0.60
CA VAL A 10 -8.28 1.89 -0.36
C VAL A 10 -8.08 2.61 0.98
N VAL A 11 -7.75 1.88 2.05
CA VAL A 11 -7.52 2.48 3.38
C VAL A 11 -6.30 3.41 3.36
N VAL A 12 -5.19 2.97 2.76
CA VAL A 12 -3.98 3.81 2.67
C VAL A 12 -4.20 5.00 1.74
N GLY A 13 -4.88 4.81 0.61
CA GLY A 13 -5.24 5.90 -0.30
C GLY A 13 -6.15 6.94 0.36
N ALA A 14 -7.15 6.49 1.13
CA ALA A 14 -8.04 7.37 1.89
C ALA A 14 -7.30 8.13 2.99
N TRP A 15 -6.38 7.46 3.70
CA TRP A 15 -5.51 8.11 4.69
C TRP A 15 -4.67 9.21 4.04
N LEU A 16 -3.94 8.89 2.96
CA LEU A 16 -3.14 9.85 2.19
C LEU A 16 -3.95 11.07 1.75
N ALA A 17 -5.16 10.86 1.22
CA ALA A 17 -6.05 11.94 0.82
C ALA A 17 -6.47 12.81 2.01
N PHE A 18 -6.79 12.19 3.16
CA PHE A 18 -7.23 12.88 4.36
C PHE A 18 -6.13 13.76 4.99
N ILE A 19 -4.91 13.25 5.16
CA ILE A 19 -3.79 14.05 5.71
C ILE A 19 -3.37 15.17 4.75
N ASN A 20 -3.47 14.96 3.44
CA ASN A 20 -3.18 16.02 2.46
C ASN A 20 -4.26 17.11 2.45
N TYR A 21 -5.53 16.72 2.61
CA TYR A 21 -6.66 17.63 2.69
C TYR A 21 -6.67 18.49 3.97
N THR A 22 -6.37 17.88 5.11
CA THR A 22 -6.41 18.57 6.41
C THR A 22 -5.21 19.49 6.66
N ARG A 23 -4.15 19.42 5.85
CA ARG A 23 -2.89 20.19 6.03
C ARG A 23 -2.36 20.16 7.47
N MET A 24 -2.61 19.07 8.20
CA MET A 24 -2.18 18.92 9.60
C MET A 24 -0.65 18.83 9.75
N LEU A 25 0.08 18.61 8.66
CA LEU A 25 1.52 18.39 8.65
C LEU A 25 2.22 19.42 7.76
N ASP A 26 3.39 19.84 8.21
CA ASP A 26 4.32 20.67 7.43
C ASP A 26 4.59 20.04 6.05
N PRO A 27 4.73 20.82 4.97
CA PRO A 27 4.83 20.29 3.60
C PRO A 27 5.93 19.25 3.42
N SER A 28 7.06 19.46 4.09
CA SER A 28 8.22 18.56 4.11
C SER A 28 7.88 17.20 4.75
N THR A 29 7.18 17.23 5.88
CA THR A 29 6.76 16.04 6.63
C THR A 29 5.65 15.29 5.88
N LEU A 30 4.74 16.02 5.24
CA LEU A 30 3.66 15.46 4.44
C LEU A 30 4.20 14.73 3.20
N ALA A 31 5.18 15.30 2.51
CA ALA A 31 5.84 14.66 1.37
C ALA A 31 6.55 13.37 1.80
N TRP A 32 7.31 13.40 2.90
CA TRP A 32 7.96 12.21 3.45
C TRP A 32 6.97 11.14 3.89
N ASN A 33 5.88 11.52 4.56
CA ASN A 33 4.83 10.60 4.99
C ASN A 33 4.22 9.87 3.78
N ASN A 34 3.89 10.63 2.74
CA ASN A 34 3.29 10.08 1.52
C ASN A 34 4.25 9.13 0.78
N ILE A 35 5.53 9.49 0.69
CA ILE A 35 6.55 8.66 0.05
C ILE A 35 6.73 7.34 0.80
N ILE A 36 6.85 7.38 2.13
CA ILE A 36 7.03 6.18 2.96
C ILE A 36 5.83 5.24 2.82
N LEU A 37 4.61 5.78 2.91
CA LEU A 37 3.39 4.98 2.73
C LEU A 37 3.30 4.37 1.34
N GLY A 38 3.64 5.13 0.30
CA GLY A 38 3.70 4.64 -1.08
C GLY A 38 4.69 3.49 -1.25
N ILE A 39 5.89 3.61 -0.68
CA ILE A 39 6.90 2.56 -0.71
C ILE A 39 6.42 1.32 0.03
N VAL A 40 5.86 1.46 1.23
CA VAL A 40 5.35 0.32 2.03
C VAL A 40 4.27 -0.43 1.25
N VAL A 41 3.31 0.27 0.63
CA VAL A 41 2.26 -0.35 -0.17
C VAL A 41 2.83 -1.01 -1.42
N ALA A 42 3.77 -0.38 -2.12
CA ALA A 42 4.41 -0.94 -3.31
C ALA A 42 5.22 -2.20 -2.98
N VAL A 43 5.98 -2.20 -1.88
CA VAL A 43 6.73 -3.37 -1.41
C VAL A 43 5.79 -4.48 -0.98
N TYR A 44 4.71 -4.17 -0.26
CA TYR A 44 3.73 -5.19 0.13
C TYR A 44 2.99 -5.78 -1.06
N ASN A 45 2.67 -4.94 -2.06
CA ASN A 45 2.11 -5.39 -3.33
C ASN A 45 3.09 -6.28 -4.09
N ALA A 46 4.36 -5.87 -4.20
CA ALA A 46 5.41 -6.64 -4.84
C ALA A 46 5.65 -7.97 -4.11
N TYR A 47 5.69 -7.99 -2.79
CA TYR A 47 5.77 -9.23 -2.01
C TYR A 47 4.58 -10.15 -2.28
N TYR A 48 3.36 -9.61 -2.33
CA TYR A 48 2.19 -10.43 -2.64
C TYR A 48 2.23 -10.99 -4.06
N LEU A 49 2.62 -10.19 -5.05
CA LEU A 49 2.73 -10.59 -6.46
C LEU A 49 3.86 -11.60 -6.68
N PHE A 50 5.06 -11.30 -6.19
CA PHE A 50 6.26 -12.07 -6.47
C PHE A 50 6.52 -13.18 -5.46
N ALA A 51 6.25 -12.98 -4.17
CA ALA A 51 6.51 -14.00 -3.15
C ALA A 51 5.29 -14.90 -2.91
N LYS A 52 4.08 -14.34 -2.84
CA LYS A 52 2.86 -15.15 -2.61
C LYS A 52 2.31 -15.79 -3.90
N GLY A 53 2.50 -15.15 -5.05
CA GLY A 53 2.17 -15.72 -6.36
C GLY A 53 3.12 -16.84 -6.81
N ASN A 54 4.43 -16.73 -6.54
CA ASN A 54 5.39 -17.78 -6.90
C ASN A 54 5.30 -19.04 -6.02
N VAL A 55 4.78 -18.96 -4.80
CA VAL A 55 4.58 -20.17 -3.96
C VAL A 55 3.35 -20.97 -4.37
N ASP A 56 2.40 -20.37 -5.09
CA ASP A 56 1.19 -21.05 -5.60
C ASP A 56 1.50 -21.93 -6.83
N VAL A 57 2.58 -21.65 -7.56
CA VAL A 57 2.99 -22.43 -8.75
C VAL A 57 3.58 -23.82 -8.40
N LYS A 58 3.65 -24.18 -7.12
CA LYS A 58 4.20 -25.47 -6.67
C LYS A 58 3.19 -26.41 -6.00
N ASN A 59 1.88 -26.17 -6.15
CA ASN A 59 0.87 -27.13 -5.69
C ASN A 59 -0.28 -27.32 -6.67
N LYS A 60 0.05 -27.73 -7.89
CA LYS A 60 -0.85 -28.52 -8.74
C LYS A 60 -0.21 -29.91 -8.90
N SER A 61 -0.53 -30.81 -7.95
CA SER A 61 -0.58 -32.25 -8.25
C SER A 61 -1.82 -32.55 -9.07
#